data_AF-A0A072P931-F1
#
_entry.id   AF-A0A072P931-F1
#
_cell.length_a   1.000
_cell.length_b   1.000
_cell.length_c   1.000
_cell.angle_alpha   90.00
_cell.angle_beta   90.00
_cell.angle_gamma   90.00
#
_symmetry.space_group_name_H-M   'P 1'
#
loop_
_entity.id
_entity.type
_entity.pdbx_description
1 polymer ?
#
loop_
_entity_poly.entity_id
_entity_poly.type
_entity_poly.pdbx_seq_one_letter_code
_entity_poly.pdbx_strand_id
1 'polypeptide(L)'
;MTAQIKTPSAFSEGDVMPWINIFFDRLYPTLPIVNRFSLYRDIVAGRQSQDRDFTAMVLSLSALALVQPVLREEYESMPSRITLATNMLQAAMRSRTHTFGENLTVVTVVASFFMFAALFGMGNQNAAWLRLREAVECGKMIGLHRPETYRYLDRDEKGQRFRLFLILSVTERGYALQRNHYISFTGQHLSKMDSIYREIEASATSHISSILVHDDKDVTAMRGLLQLMKLFDSVDEDVITCWNRSCSISHGTCTKLTTVQVQRVYNAISSAMPPTSSRTSRSDQNTDGASAAPQPTNSILNDPQWADCFVLQQWLFIRLWVSCLTHDLLDENSSLHFIRPSFAINVATNVWNECRNLETSVLEVHGIGMIERLFDVAMGICMAIEHCQGAEHARVTESGVATLEHYFGLLDHLRNGGHTFSAALREAYESIQT
;
A
#
# COMPACT_ATOMS: atom_id res chain seq x y z
N MET A 1 7.60 16.76 -51.92
CA MET A 1 7.11 15.61 -51.14
C MET A 1 8.01 15.43 -49.95
N THR A 2 7.65 16.01 -48.81
CA THR A 2 8.32 15.78 -47.54
C THR A 2 7.87 14.42 -47.02
N ALA A 3 8.79 13.46 -47.00
CA ALA A 3 8.56 12.16 -46.37
C ALA A 3 8.26 12.40 -44.87
N GLN A 4 7.02 12.14 -44.47
CA GLN A 4 6.68 11.97 -43.06
C GLN A 4 7.52 10.79 -42.54
N ILE A 5 8.56 11.10 -41.78
CA ILE A 5 9.23 10.13 -40.93
C ILE A 5 8.16 9.67 -39.94
N LYS A 6 7.53 8.52 -40.22
CA LYS A 6 6.70 7.82 -39.24
C LYS A 6 7.64 7.48 -38.09
N THR A 7 7.55 8.22 -36.99
CA THR A 7 8.06 7.75 -35.72
C THR A 7 7.46 6.36 -35.50
N PRO A 8 8.29 5.32 -35.22
CA PRO A 8 7.75 4.00 -34.94
C PRO A 8 6.72 4.13 -33.82
N SER A 9 5.57 3.49 -34.01
CA SER A 9 4.55 3.42 -32.96
C SER A 9 5.23 2.87 -31.72
N ALA A 10 5.24 3.65 -30.64
CA ALA A 10 5.75 3.18 -29.35
C ALA A 10 4.87 2.07 -28.74
N PHE A 11 3.71 1.81 -29.35
CA PHE A 11 2.78 0.77 -29.00
C PHE A 11 2.80 -0.34 -30.04
N SER A 12 3.13 -1.55 -29.59
CA SER A 12 3.03 -2.80 -30.35
C SER A 12 2.21 -3.77 -29.51
N GLU A 13 1.12 -4.30 -30.07
CA GLU A 13 0.23 -5.22 -29.35
C GLU A 13 1.00 -6.46 -28.84
N GLY A 14 1.90 -7.00 -29.68
CA GLY A 14 2.77 -8.12 -29.30
C GLY A 14 3.67 -7.81 -28.10
N ASP A 15 4.05 -6.53 -27.93
CA ASP A 15 4.96 -6.11 -26.86
C ASP A 15 4.23 -5.80 -25.55
N VAL A 16 2.92 -5.52 -25.55
CA VAL A 16 2.16 -5.14 -24.35
C VAL A 16 1.27 -6.25 -23.81
N MET A 17 0.72 -7.11 -24.67
CA MET A 17 -0.27 -8.13 -24.30
C MET A 17 0.23 -9.15 -23.24
N PRO A 18 1.47 -9.66 -23.30
CA PRO A 18 2.00 -10.52 -22.24
C PRO A 18 1.98 -9.86 -20.86
N TRP A 19 2.30 -8.57 -20.80
CA TRP A 19 2.35 -7.79 -19.56
C TRP A 19 0.97 -7.44 -19.03
N ILE A 20 0.00 -7.20 -19.92
CA ILE A 20 -1.40 -7.03 -19.55
C ILE A 20 -1.95 -8.32 -18.89
N ASN A 21 -1.60 -9.49 -19.43
CA ASN A 21 -1.98 -10.77 -18.82
C ASN A 21 -1.37 -10.91 -17.42
N ILE A 22 -0.06 -10.64 -17.28
CA ILE A 22 0.62 -10.67 -15.98
C ILE A 22 -0.03 -9.71 -14.98
N PHE A 23 -0.42 -8.51 -15.39
CA PHE A 23 -1.16 -7.58 -14.54
C PHE A 23 -2.46 -8.21 -14.02
N PHE A 24 -3.29 -8.75 -14.91
CA PHE A 24 -4.58 -9.34 -14.48
C PHE A 24 -4.44 -10.59 -13.63
N ASP A 25 -3.38 -11.37 -13.86
CA ASP A 25 -3.18 -12.62 -13.16
C ASP A 25 -2.49 -12.41 -11.80
N ARG A 26 -1.62 -11.40 -11.67
CA ARG A 26 -0.77 -11.23 -10.48
C ARG A 26 -0.98 -9.92 -9.70
N LEU A 27 -1.35 -8.81 -10.34
CA LEU A 27 -1.51 -7.49 -9.69
C LEU A 27 -2.97 -7.10 -9.43
N TYR A 28 -3.89 -7.56 -10.27
CA TYR A 28 -5.29 -7.17 -10.16
C TYR A 28 -5.94 -7.37 -8.79
N PRO A 29 -5.62 -8.44 -8.02
CA PRO A 29 -6.16 -8.62 -6.67
C PRO A 29 -5.78 -7.50 -5.67
N THR A 30 -4.72 -6.74 -5.94
CA THR A 30 -4.27 -5.61 -5.12
C THR A 30 -4.52 -4.26 -5.80
N LEU A 31 -4.62 -4.23 -7.14
CA LEU A 31 -4.84 -3.04 -7.95
C LEU A 31 -6.07 -3.15 -8.89
N PRO A 32 -7.30 -3.30 -8.38
CA PRO A 32 -8.51 -3.55 -9.18
C PRO A 32 -9.08 -2.28 -9.83
N ILE A 33 -8.25 -1.50 -10.55
CA ILE A 33 -8.64 -0.18 -11.09
C ILE A 33 -8.89 -0.17 -12.61
N VAL A 34 -8.78 -1.32 -13.28
CA VAL A 34 -9.00 -1.45 -14.73
C VAL A 34 -9.91 -2.62 -15.05
N ASN A 35 -11.00 -2.41 -15.78
CA ASN A 35 -11.85 -3.51 -16.22
C ASN A 35 -11.16 -4.32 -17.35
N ARG A 36 -10.98 -5.64 -17.14
CA ARG A 36 -10.32 -6.54 -18.09
C ARG A 36 -10.99 -6.54 -19.47
N PHE A 37 -12.31 -6.72 -19.50
CA PHE A 37 -13.07 -6.79 -20.74
C PHE A 37 -13.03 -5.46 -21.51
N SER A 38 -13.25 -4.33 -20.82
CA SER A 38 -13.20 -3.01 -21.43
C SER A 38 -11.82 -2.70 -22.01
N LEU A 39 -10.74 -3.07 -21.31
CA LEU A 39 -9.37 -2.85 -21.78
C LEU A 39 -9.11 -3.59 -23.10
N TYR A 40 -9.38 -4.91 -23.16
CA TYR A 40 -9.14 -5.68 -24.38
C TYR A 40 -10.02 -5.22 -25.54
N ARG A 41 -11.30 -4.94 -25.27
CA ARG A 41 -12.22 -4.39 -26.28
C ARG A 41 -11.66 -3.11 -26.90
N ASP A 42 -11.18 -2.19 -26.06
CA ASP A 42 -10.68 -0.89 -26.50
C ASP A 42 -9.34 -1.02 -27.27
N ILE A 43 -8.47 -1.98 -26.91
CA ILE A 43 -7.23 -2.29 -27.66
C ILE A 43 -7.58 -2.84 -29.05
N VAL A 44 -8.48 -3.82 -29.13
CA VAL A 44 -8.92 -4.43 -30.41
C VAL A 44 -9.60 -3.39 -31.30
N ALA A 45 -10.34 -2.44 -30.71
CA ALA A 45 -10.95 -1.33 -31.42
C ALA A 45 -9.94 -0.26 -31.90
N GLY A 46 -8.65 -0.37 -31.55
CA GLY A 46 -7.62 0.55 -32.00
C GLY A 46 -7.60 1.90 -31.26
N ARG A 47 -8.20 1.99 -30.06
CA ARG A 47 -8.32 3.25 -29.28
C ARG A 47 -6.96 3.90 -29.04
N GLN A 48 -5.89 3.12 -28.88
CA GLN A 48 -4.52 3.58 -28.69
C GLN A 48 -4.02 4.53 -29.80
N SER A 49 -4.57 4.44 -31.01
CA SER A 49 -4.15 5.29 -32.12
C SER A 49 -4.78 6.69 -32.06
N GLN A 50 -5.84 6.86 -31.28
CA GLN A 50 -6.65 8.09 -31.24
C GLN A 50 -6.61 8.75 -29.86
N ASP A 51 -6.52 7.95 -28.80
CA ASP A 51 -6.54 8.37 -27.41
C ASP A 51 -5.16 8.23 -26.78
N ARG A 52 -4.53 9.37 -26.52
CA ARG A 52 -3.17 9.46 -25.97
C ARG A 52 -3.10 9.06 -24.50
N ASP A 53 -4.18 9.30 -23.74
CA ASP A 53 -4.27 8.94 -22.33
C ASP A 53 -4.45 7.43 -22.19
N PHE A 54 -5.26 6.83 -23.08
CA PHE A 54 -5.39 5.37 -23.15
C PHE A 54 -4.06 4.70 -23.48
N THR A 55 -3.32 5.21 -24.47
CA THR A 55 -1.97 4.72 -24.79
C THR A 55 -1.00 4.88 -23.62
N ALA A 56 -1.01 6.03 -22.94
CA ALA A 56 -0.20 6.25 -21.74
C ALA A 56 -0.54 5.23 -20.65
N MET A 57 -1.84 4.98 -20.43
CA MET A 57 -2.32 4.03 -19.43
C MET A 57 -1.83 2.62 -19.72
N VAL A 58 -2.00 2.12 -20.95
CA VAL A 58 -1.59 0.75 -21.31
C VAL A 58 -0.07 0.58 -21.22
N LEU A 59 0.71 1.53 -21.75
CA LEU A 59 2.17 1.48 -21.65
C LEU A 59 2.66 1.52 -20.19
N SER A 60 2.02 2.33 -19.35
CA SER A 60 2.39 2.43 -17.93
C SER A 60 1.97 1.18 -17.14
N LEU A 61 0.82 0.58 -17.47
CA LEU A 61 0.39 -0.71 -16.92
C LEU A 61 1.38 -1.81 -17.28
N SER A 62 1.79 -1.89 -18.55
CA SER A 62 2.79 -2.86 -19.00
C SER A 62 4.15 -2.62 -18.35
N ALA A 63 4.57 -1.36 -18.20
CA ALA A 63 5.79 -1.00 -17.47
C ALA A 63 5.75 -1.42 -16.01
N LEU A 64 4.59 -1.29 -15.34
CA LEU A 64 4.39 -1.78 -13.99
C LEU A 64 4.53 -3.31 -13.93
N ALA A 65 3.82 -4.04 -14.79
CA ALA A 65 3.85 -5.51 -14.82
C ALA A 65 5.22 -6.09 -15.22
N LEU A 66 6.08 -5.30 -15.87
CA LEU A 66 7.48 -5.62 -16.14
C LEU A 66 8.34 -5.60 -14.86
N VAL A 67 8.04 -4.72 -13.91
CA VAL A 67 8.90 -4.50 -12.74
C VAL A 67 8.32 -5.05 -11.44
N GLN A 68 7.03 -5.38 -11.38
CA GLN A 68 6.40 -6.07 -10.24
C GLN A 68 5.02 -6.67 -10.57
N PRO A 69 4.60 -7.76 -9.88
CA PRO A 69 5.41 -8.58 -9.00
C PRO A 69 6.36 -9.43 -9.84
N VAL A 70 7.56 -9.62 -9.31
CA VAL A 70 8.62 -10.39 -9.97
C VAL A 70 8.75 -11.69 -9.21
N LEU A 71 8.55 -12.81 -9.90
CA LEU A 71 8.77 -14.13 -9.30
C LEU A 71 10.28 -14.38 -9.17
N ARG A 72 10.68 -15.25 -8.24
CA ARG A 72 12.10 -15.54 -7.99
C ARG A 72 12.83 -16.02 -9.24
N GLU A 73 12.17 -16.81 -10.07
CA GLU A 73 12.73 -17.34 -11.33
C GLU A 73 12.94 -16.25 -12.40
N GLU A 74 12.31 -15.08 -12.22
CA GLU A 74 12.37 -13.98 -13.18
C GLU A 74 13.48 -12.96 -12.86
N TYR A 75 14.19 -13.10 -11.74
CA TYR A 75 15.18 -12.10 -11.28
C TYR A 75 16.33 -11.89 -12.26
N GLU A 76 16.80 -12.94 -12.91
CA GLU A 76 17.87 -12.85 -13.92
C GLU A 76 17.46 -11.98 -15.12
N SER A 77 16.16 -11.90 -15.42
CA SER A 77 15.62 -11.10 -16.53
C SER A 77 15.35 -9.64 -16.16
N MET A 78 15.54 -9.24 -14.89
CA MET A 78 15.20 -7.89 -14.43
C MET A 78 15.93 -6.76 -15.15
N PRO A 79 17.23 -6.84 -15.48
CA PRO A 79 17.91 -5.76 -16.20
C PRO A 79 17.28 -5.44 -17.57
N SER A 80 16.88 -6.48 -18.32
CA SER A 80 16.21 -6.29 -19.62
C SER A 80 14.77 -5.82 -19.44
N ARG A 81 14.04 -6.33 -18.45
CA ARG A 81 12.68 -5.86 -18.10
C ARG A 81 12.66 -4.39 -17.68
N ILE A 82 13.64 -3.93 -16.90
CA ILE A 82 13.76 -2.52 -16.48
C ILE A 82 14.04 -1.61 -17.69
N THR A 83 14.87 -2.06 -18.62
CA THR A 83 15.09 -1.35 -19.91
C THR A 83 13.78 -1.27 -20.71
N LEU A 84 13.07 -2.40 -20.77
CA LEU A 84 11.65 -2.57 -21.13
C LEU A 84 10.76 -1.43 -20.67
N ALA A 85 10.57 -1.41 -19.34
CA ALA A 85 9.68 -0.51 -18.63
C ALA A 85 10.09 0.95 -18.82
N THR A 86 11.38 1.25 -18.85
CA THR A 86 11.90 2.59 -19.08
C THR A 86 11.45 3.14 -20.44
N ASN A 87 11.57 2.34 -21.51
CA ASN A 87 11.14 2.75 -22.85
C ASN A 87 9.62 2.98 -22.91
N MET A 88 8.84 2.10 -22.29
CA MET A 88 7.38 2.24 -22.20
C MET A 88 6.96 3.49 -21.42
N LEU A 89 7.60 3.78 -20.28
CA LEU A 89 7.34 4.98 -19.49
C LEU A 89 7.70 6.26 -20.26
N GLN A 90 8.84 6.29 -20.94
CA GLN A 90 9.23 7.43 -21.77
C GLN A 90 8.20 7.68 -22.88
N ALA A 91 7.72 6.63 -23.54
CA ALA A 91 6.67 6.74 -24.55
C ALA A 91 5.34 7.23 -23.96
N ALA A 92 4.94 6.71 -22.80
CA ALA A 92 3.74 7.14 -22.09
C ALA A 92 3.82 8.60 -21.63
N MET A 93 5.00 9.09 -21.26
CA MET A 93 5.21 10.51 -20.94
C MET A 93 5.17 11.39 -22.19
N ARG A 94 5.73 10.93 -23.32
CA ARG A 94 5.72 11.66 -24.60
C ARG A 94 4.32 11.78 -25.22
N SER A 95 3.36 10.93 -24.85
CA SER A 95 1.99 11.05 -25.36
C SER A 95 1.24 12.25 -24.76
N ARG A 96 1.69 12.78 -23.62
CA ARG A 96 1.06 13.93 -22.96
C ARG A 96 1.34 15.23 -23.72
N THR A 97 0.34 16.12 -23.75
CA THR A 97 0.44 17.45 -24.38
C THR A 97 0.76 18.55 -23.36
N HIS A 98 1.08 19.75 -23.85
CA HIS A 98 1.27 20.92 -23.00
C HIS A 98 0.00 21.34 -22.23
N THR A 99 -1.18 20.88 -22.67
CA THR A 99 -2.49 21.10 -22.02
C THR A 99 -2.92 19.94 -21.12
N PHE A 100 -2.00 19.05 -20.73
CA PHE A 100 -2.30 17.98 -19.78
C PHE A 100 -2.90 18.58 -18.50
N GLY A 101 -4.13 18.17 -18.16
CA GLY A 101 -4.89 18.70 -17.03
C GLY A 101 -6.23 19.34 -17.40
N GLU A 102 -6.43 19.77 -18.66
CA GLU A 102 -7.66 20.46 -19.07
C GLU A 102 -8.87 19.51 -19.19
N ASN A 103 -8.65 18.30 -19.73
CA ASN A 103 -9.71 17.32 -19.99
C ASN A 103 -9.37 15.99 -19.31
N LEU A 104 -9.44 15.97 -17.98
CA LEU A 104 -9.09 14.79 -17.20
C LEU A 104 -10.19 13.74 -17.23
N THR A 105 -9.79 12.49 -17.40
CA THR A 105 -10.66 11.31 -17.32
C THR A 105 -10.14 10.32 -16.28
N VAL A 106 -10.92 9.29 -15.95
CA VAL A 106 -10.47 8.16 -15.12
C VAL A 106 -9.21 7.53 -15.73
N VAL A 107 -9.14 7.38 -17.05
CA VAL A 107 -7.99 6.82 -17.78
C VAL A 107 -6.73 7.66 -17.53
N THR A 108 -6.86 8.99 -17.56
CA THR A 108 -5.74 9.92 -17.30
C THR A 108 -5.16 9.71 -15.89
N VAL A 109 -6.04 9.60 -14.88
CA VAL A 109 -5.64 9.37 -13.49
C VAL A 109 -4.98 8.00 -13.30
N VAL A 110 -5.56 6.96 -13.88
CA VAL A 110 -5.02 5.59 -13.83
C VAL A 110 -3.63 5.52 -14.51
N ALA A 111 -3.44 6.23 -15.63
CA ALA A 111 -2.14 6.32 -16.28
C ALA A 111 -1.07 6.92 -15.36
N SER A 112 -1.36 8.07 -14.73
CA SER A 112 -0.45 8.69 -13.75
C SER A 112 -0.14 7.77 -12.57
N PHE A 113 -1.15 7.04 -12.07
CA PHE A 113 -0.96 6.09 -10.99
C PHE A 113 -0.07 4.91 -11.38
N PHE A 114 -0.25 4.33 -12.57
CA PHE A 114 0.64 3.26 -13.04
C PHE A 114 2.06 3.73 -13.33
N MET A 115 2.24 4.96 -13.83
CA MET A 115 3.58 5.56 -13.93
C MET A 115 4.26 5.65 -12.57
N PHE A 116 3.53 6.10 -11.54
CA PHE A 116 4.01 6.09 -10.16
C PHE A 116 4.45 4.68 -9.74
N ALA A 117 3.57 3.70 -9.89
CA ALA A 117 3.82 2.35 -9.39
C ALA A 117 5.02 1.70 -10.09
N ALA A 118 5.19 1.91 -11.40
CA ALA A 118 6.36 1.45 -12.14
C ALA A 118 7.65 2.15 -11.67
N LEU A 119 7.63 3.47 -11.52
CA LEU A 119 8.79 4.23 -11.02
C LEU A 119 9.18 3.82 -9.61
N PHE A 120 8.20 3.55 -8.74
CA PHE A 120 8.42 3.02 -7.40
C PHE A 120 9.09 1.65 -7.44
N GLY A 121 8.57 0.73 -8.27
CA GLY A 121 9.16 -0.61 -8.47
C GLY A 121 10.60 -0.57 -9.04
N MET A 122 10.95 0.49 -9.77
CA MET A 122 12.31 0.75 -10.27
C MET A 122 13.23 1.45 -9.26
N GLY A 123 12.73 1.82 -8.08
CA GLY A 123 13.51 2.53 -7.06
C GLY A 123 13.63 4.05 -7.28
N ASN A 124 12.93 4.63 -8.26
CA ASN A 124 12.99 6.06 -8.60
C ASN A 124 12.09 6.90 -7.67
N GLN A 125 12.41 6.95 -6.38
CA GLN A 125 11.54 7.44 -5.31
C GLN A 125 10.99 8.86 -5.52
N ASN A 126 11.82 9.82 -5.91
CA ASN A 126 11.38 11.21 -6.12
C ASN A 126 10.45 11.34 -7.33
N ALA A 127 10.76 10.64 -8.42
CA ALA A 127 9.94 10.65 -9.63
C ALA A 127 8.60 9.92 -9.38
N ALA A 128 8.64 8.82 -8.63
CA ALA A 128 7.44 8.11 -8.19
C ALA A 128 6.54 9.05 -7.37
N TRP A 129 7.06 9.73 -6.36
CA TRP A 129 6.30 10.67 -5.55
C TRP A 129 5.63 11.77 -6.39
N LEU A 130 6.36 12.38 -7.34
CA LEU A 130 5.79 13.39 -8.23
C LEU A 130 4.62 12.84 -9.05
N ARG A 131 4.74 11.62 -9.59
CA ARG A 131 3.65 10.97 -10.36
C ARG A 131 2.47 10.57 -9.49
N LEU A 132 2.70 10.18 -8.24
CA LEU A 132 1.63 9.91 -7.29
C LEU A 132 0.84 11.18 -6.98
N ARG A 133 1.55 12.29 -6.73
CA ARG A 133 0.94 13.61 -6.47
C ARG A 133 0.13 14.11 -7.65
N GLU A 134 0.63 13.90 -8.87
CA GLU A 134 -0.14 14.17 -10.09
C GLU A 134 -1.42 13.33 -10.15
N ALA A 135 -1.33 12.01 -9.91
CA ALA A 135 -2.51 11.13 -9.92
C ALA A 135 -3.55 11.54 -8.86
N VAL A 136 -3.10 11.88 -7.65
CA VAL A 136 -3.95 12.36 -6.56
C VAL A 136 -4.67 13.66 -6.93
N GLU A 137 -3.94 14.66 -7.46
CA GLU A 137 -4.57 15.93 -7.83
C GLU A 137 -5.49 15.78 -9.04
N CYS A 138 -5.12 15.00 -10.05
CA CYS A 138 -6.04 14.68 -11.16
C CYS A 138 -7.30 13.97 -10.66
N GLY A 139 -7.17 13.04 -9.70
CA GLY A 139 -8.29 12.37 -9.04
C GLY A 139 -9.20 13.35 -8.30
N LYS A 140 -8.63 14.35 -7.62
CA LYS A 140 -9.40 15.42 -6.98
C LYS A 140 -10.12 16.30 -7.99
N MET A 141 -9.48 16.65 -9.10
CA MET A 141 -10.07 17.47 -10.17
C MET A 141 -11.29 16.79 -10.82
N ILE A 142 -11.26 15.47 -11.03
CA ILE A 142 -12.45 14.72 -11.51
C ILE A 142 -13.46 14.39 -10.40
N GLY A 143 -13.17 14.81 -9.16
CA GLY A 143 -14.10 14.75 -8.04
C GLY A 143 -14.20 13.40 -7.32
N LEU A 144 -13.18 12.54 -7.39
CA LEU A 144 -13.18 11.23 -6.74
C LEU A 144 -13.48 11.23 -5.24
N HIS A 145 -13.27 12.35 -4.55
CA HIS A 145 -13.50 12.52 -3.10
C HIS A 145 -14.90 13.08 -2.77
N ARG A 146 -15.76 13.26 -3.78
CA ARG A 146 -17.06 13.94 -3.65
C ARG A 146 -18.20 12.98 -4.00
N PRO A 147 -19.02 12.54 -3.03
CA PRO A 147 -20.13 11.61 -3.28
C PRO A 147 -21.08 12.08 -4.39
N GLU A 148 -21.26 13.40 -4.53
CA GLU A 148 -22.19 14.01 -5.50
C GLU A 148 -21.81 13.66 -6.95
N THR A 149 -20.53 13.43 -7.22
CA THR A 149 -20.01 13.13 -8.57
C THR A 149 -20.33 11.71 -9.04
N TYR A 150 -20.82 10.86 -8.14
CA TYR A 150 -21.20 9.48 -8.45
C TYR A 150 -22.67 9.38 -8.88
N ARG A 151 -23.52 10.34 -8.54
CA ARG A 151 -24.99 10.22 -8.61
C ARG A 151 -25.56 9.73 -9.93
N TYR A 152 -24.97 10.14 -11.06
CA TYR A 152 -25.46 9.86 -12.40
C TYR A 152 -24.59 8.88 -13.20
N LEU A 153 -23.61 8.26 -12.55
CA LEU A 153 -22.75 7.26 -13.17
C LEU A 153 -23.40 5.89 -13.13
N ASP A 154 -23.08 5.05 -14.11
CA ASP A 154 -23.45 3.64 -14.09
C ASP A 154 -22.69 2.88 -12.98
N ARG A 155 -23.13 1.65 -12.70
CA ARG A 155 -22.58 0.81 -11.63
C ARG A 155 -21.08 0.54 -11.82
N ASP A 156 -20.65 0.27 -13.05
CA ASP A 156 -19.27 -0.11 -13.35
C ASP A 156 -18.34 1.09 -13.16
N GLU A 157 -18.75 2.27 -13.64
CA GLU A 157 -17.99 3.50 -13.47
C GLU A 157 -17.96 3.95 -12.00
N LYS A 158 -19.08 3.84 -11.26
CA LYS A 158 -19.10 4.07 -9.81
C LYS A 158 -18.07 3.19 -9.09
N GLY A 159 -18.10 1.89 -9.35
CA GLY A 159 -17.18 0.92 -8.76
C GLY A 159 -15.73 1.22 -9.10
N GLN A 160 -15.42 1.51 -10.36
CA GLN A 160 -14.06 1.85 -10.79
C GLN A 160 -13.56 3.14 -10.15
N ARG A 161 -14.36 4.22 -10.14
CA ARG A 161 -13.98 5.48 -9.50
C ARG A 161 -13.79 5.32 -8.00
N PHE A 162 -14.62 4.53 -7.34
CA PHE A 162 -14.48 4.28 -5.91
C PHE A 162 -13.22 3.47 -5.59
N ARG A 163 -12.90 2.42 -6.37
CA ARG A 163 -11.62 1.70 -6.28
C ARG A 163 -10.42 2.60 -6.49
N LEU A 164 -10.50 3.47 -7.50
CA LEU A 164 -9.44 4.44 -7.79
C LEU A 164 -9.26 5.45 -6.65
N PHE A 165 -10.36 5.93 -6.06
CA PHE A 165 -10.33 6.79 -4.89
C PHE A 165 -9.63 6.11 -3.70
N LEU A 166 -10.03 4.87 -3.39
CA LEU A 166 -9.44 4.09 -2.30
C LEU A 166 -7.94 3.88 -2.52
N ILE A 167 -7.53 3.38 -3.70
CA ILE A 167 -6.11 3.09 -3.96
C ILE A 167 -5.25 4.35 -3.89
N LEU A 168 -5.73 5.48 -4.43
CA LEU A 168 -4.98 6.74 -4.37
C LEU A 168 -4.84 7.23 -2.94
N SER A 169 -5.90 7.14 -2.14
CA SER A 169 -5.91 7.59 -0.74
C SER A 169 -4.98 6.75 0.13
N VAL A 170 -5.05 5.41 0.03
CA VAL A 170 -4.18 4.52 0.83
C VAL A 170 -2.72 4.61 0.39
N THR A 171 -2.47 4.76 -0.91
CA THR A 171 -1.11 4.84 -1.46
C THR A 171 -0.46 6.18 -1.12
N GLU A 172 -1.18 7.29 -1.25
CA GLU A 172 -0.69 8.60 -0.82
C GLU A 172 -0.31 8.57 0.66
N ARG A 173 -1.21 8.11 1.52
CA ARG A 173 -0.95 8.09 2.97
C ARG A 173 0.19 7.15 3.33
N GLY A 174 0.22 5.95 2.78
CA GLY A 174 1.34 5.02 3.00
C GLY A 174 2.68 5.65 2.64
N TYR A 175 2.78 6.21 1.44
CA TYR A 175 4.02 6.81 0.94
C TYR A 175 4.40 8.08 1.73
N ALA A 176 3.42 8.93 2.03
CA ALA A 176 3.64 10.18 2.74
C ALA A 176 4.11 9.94 4.18
N LEU A 177 3.47 9.00 4.88
CA LEU A 177 3.90 8.61 6.22
C LEU A 177 5.30 8.00 6.16
N GLN A 178 5.56 7.08 5.22
CA GLN A 178 6.86 6.41 5.09
C GLN A 178 8.02 7.36 4.82
N ARG A 179 7.82 8.42 4.03
CA ARG A 179 8.87 9.34 3.60
C ARG A 179 8.77 10.76 4.16
N ASN A 180 7.94 10.96 5.20
CA ASN A 180 7.70 12.24 5.85
C ASN A 180 7.19 13.35 4.89
N HIS A 181 6.38 12.98 3.89
CA HIS A 181 5.70 13.96 3.03
C HIS A 181 4.35 14.38 3.62
N TYR A 182 3.79 15.46 3.09
CA TYR A 182 2.43 15.90 3.41
C TYR A 182 1.39 15.11 2.60
N ILE A 183 0.18 15.01 3.15
CA ILE A 183 -0.98 14.36 2.51
C ILE A 183 -1.92 15.39 1.89
N SER A 184 -2.55 15.07 0.75
CA SER A 184 -3.61 15.90 0.15
C SER A 184 -5.01 15.39 0.45
N PHE A 185 -5.21 14.08 0.51
CA PHE A 185 -6.49 13.49 0.89
C PHE A 185 -6.67 13.51 2.40
N THR A 186 -7.31 14.56 2.91
CA THR A 186 -7.51 14.78 4.35
C THR A 186 -8.92 14.40 4.86
N GLY A 187 -8.98 13.97 6.11
CA GLY A 187 -10.17 13.57 6.85
C GLY A 187 -10.52 12.07 6.80
N GLN A 188 -11.59 11.69 7.50
CA GLN A 188 -12.11 10.31 7.54
C GLN A 188 -12.91 10.01 6.26
N HIS A 189 -12.27 9.46 5.24
CA HIS A 189 -12.92 9.32 3.93
C HIS A 189 -13.98 8.23 3.89
N LEU A 190 -13.82 7.14 4.65
CA LEU A 190 -14.85 6.09 4.72
C LEU A 190 -16.18 6.65 5.22
N SER A 191 -16.15 7.55 6.20
CA SER A 191 -17.38 8.18 6.73
C SER A 191 -18.10 9.04 5.67
N LYS A 192 -17.32 9.83 4.91
CA LYS A 192 -17.86 10.71 3.87
C LYS A 192 -18.41 9.91 2.68
N MET A 193 -17.76 8.79 2.35
CA MET A 193 -18.10 7.95 1.20
C MET A 193 -18.97 6.73 1.55
N ASP A 194 -19.45 6.63 2.79
CA ASP A 194 -20.23 5.48 3.30
C ASP A 194 -21.47 5.19 2.46
N SER A 195 -22.17 6.23 2.00
CA SER A 195 -23.34 6.09 1.12
C SER A 195 -22.98 5.39 -0.21
N ILE A 196 -21.85 5.76 -0.81
CA ILE A 196 -21.35 5.17 -2.06
C ILE A 196 -20.90 3.73 -1.81
N TYR A 197 -20.19 3.48 -0.72
CA TYR A 197 -19.79 2.13 -0.33
C TYR A 197 -20.99 1.19 -0.18
N ARG A 198 -22.02 1.59 0.58
CA ARG A 198 -23.23 0.79 0.78
C ARG A 198 -24.00 0.54 -0.52
N GLU A 199 -24.05 1.51 -1.42
CA GLU A 199 -24.67 1.34 -2.74
C GLU A 199 -23.93 0.27 -3.57
N ILE A 200 -22.59 0.32 -3.59
CA ILE A 200 -21.75 -0.63 -4.31
C ILE A 200 -21.88 -2.04 -3.70
N GLU A 201 -21.86 -2.14 -2.38
CA GLU A 201 -21.99 -3.42 -1.65
C GLU A 201 -23.37 -4.07 -1.86
N ALA A 202 -24.46 -3.31 -1.72
CA ALA A 202 -25.80 -3.81 -1.97
C ALA A 202 -25.95 -4.36 -3.40
N SER A 203 -25.37 -3.66 -4.37
CA SER A 203 -25.40 -4.06 -5.78
C SER A 203 -24.60 -5.35 -6.05
N ALA A 204 -23.50 -5.57 -5.32
CA ALA A 204 -22.70 -6.79 -5.43
C ALA A 204 -23.42 -8.03 -4.86
N THR A 205 -24.22 -7.85 -3.80
CA THR A 205 -24.99 -8.96 -3.19
C THR A 205 -26.22 -9.39 -3.99
N SER A 206 -26.73 -8.54 -4.90
CA SER A 206 -27.98 -8.78 -5.63
C SER A 206 -27.85 -9.74 -6.83
N HIS A 207 -26.64 -10.09 -7.29
CA HIS A 207 -26.42 -10.81 -8.55
C HIS A 207 -25.67 -12.16 -8.43
N ILE A 208 -25.77 -12.85 -7.29
CA ILE A 208 -25.26 -14.24 -7.16
C ILE A 208 -25.98 -15.21 -8.13
N SER A 209 -27.02 -14.80 -8.87
CA SER A 209 -27.60 -15.59 -9.96
C SER A 209 -27.00 -15.25 -11.34
N SER A 210 -26.19 -16.18 -11.84
CA SER A 210 -25.82 -16.44 -13.24
C SER A 210 -24.65 -15.66 -13.86
N ILE A 211 -23.55 -16.41 -14.05
CA ILE A 211 -22.50 -16.26 -15.09
C ILE A 211 -21.82 -14.89 -15.12
N LEU A 212 -20.75 -14.72 -14.33
CA LEU A 212 -19.56 -13.88 -14.63
C LEU A 212 -18.50 -14.05 -13.51
N VAL A 213 -17.42 -14.79 -13.78
CA VAL A 213 -16.28 -15.07 -12.87
C VAL A 213 -15.47 -13.80 -12.47
N HIS A 214 -15.82 -12.64 -13.01
CA HIS A 214 -15.16 -11.35 -12.74
C HIS A 214 -15.54 -10.73 -11.39
N ASP A 215 -16.73 -11.01 -10.84
CA ASP A 215 -17.23 -10.32 -9.64
C ASP A 215 -16.52 -10.79 -8.34
N ASP A 216 -16.11 -12.06 -8.23
CA ASP A 216 -15.50 -12.58 -6.99
C ASP A 216 -14.10 -11.99 -6.70
N LYS A 217 -13.29 -11.81 -7.76
CA LYS A 217 -11.98 -11.17 -7.65
C LYS A 217 -12.12 -9.69 -7.31
N ASP A 218 -13.10 -9.01 -7.89
CA ASP A 218 -13.40 -7.61 -7.61
C ASP A 218 -13.85 -7.41 -6.17
N VAL A 219 -14.77 -8.25 -5.67
CA VAL A 219 -15.23 -8.21 -4.27
C VAL A 219 -14.09 -8.49 -3.31
N THR A 220 -13.23 -9.47 -3.60
CA THR A 220 -12.06 -9.80 -2.77
C THR A 220 -11.06 -8.64 -2.75
N ALA A 221 -10.74 -8.08 -3.92
CA ALA A 221 -9.81 -6.93 -4.04
C ALA A 221 -10.36 -5.68 -3.32
N MET A 222 -11.67 -5.44 -3.41
CA MET A 222 -12.37 -4.39 -2.68
C MET A 222 -12.22 -4.50 -1.16
N ARG A 223 -12.39 -5.72 -0.61
CA ARG A 223 -12.24 -5.96 0.84
C ARG A 223 -10.85 -5.59 1.34
N GLY A 224 -9.81 -5.93 0.58
CA GLY A 224 -8.43 -5.53 0.88
C GLY A 224 -8.27 -4.01 0.94
N LEU A 225 -8.73 -3.30 -0.11
CA LEU A 225 -8.65 -1.84 -0.16
C LEU A 225 -9.40 -1.16 0.98
N LEU A 226 -10.59 -1.65 1.34
CA LEU A 226 -11.38 -1.11 2.45
C LEU A 226 -10.70 -1.34 3.80
N GLN A 227 -10.06 -2.50 3.99
CA GLN A 227 -9.31 -2.76 5.21
C GLN A 227 -8.08 -1.84 5.32
N LEU A 228 -7.33 -1.65 4.23
CA LEU A 228 -6.21 -0.69 4.18
C LEU A 228 -6.70 0.74 4.47
N MET A 229 -7.84 1.12 3.90
CA MET A 229 -8.46 2.41 4.14
C MET A 229 -8.83 2.60 5.61
N LYS A 230 -9.42 1.58 6.24
CA LYS A 230 -9.77 1.60 7.67
C LYS A 230 -8.53 1.76 8.56
N LEU A 231 -7.42 1.12 8.20
CA LEU A 231 -6.13 1.28 8.91
C LEU A 231 -5.59 2.71 8.76
N PHE A 232 -5.58 3.29 7.57
CA PHE A 232 -5.10 4.66 7.38
C PHE A 232 -6.03 5.73 7.99
N ASP A 233 -7.35 5.54 7.94
CA ASP A 233 -8.32 6.44 8.60
C ASP A 233 -8.25 6.37 10.13
N SER A 234 -7.59 5.35 10.69
CA SER A 234 -7.33 5.25 12.14
C SER A 234 -6.20 6.15 12.63
N VAL A 235 -5.37 6.67 11.71
CA VAL A 235 -4.30 7.61 12.01
C VAL A 235 -4.87 9.02 11.98
N ASP A 236 -4.90 9.67 13.15
CA ASP A 236 -5.31 11.06 13.27
C ASP A 236 -4.32 11.98 12.54
N GLU A 237 -4.81 12.86 11.67
CA GLU A 237 -3.96 13.75 10.87
C GLU A 237 -3.21 14.77 11.75
N ASP A 238 -3.75 15.08 12.93
CA ASP A 238 -3.11 15.97 13.89
C ASP A 238 -1.76 15.43 14.37
N VAL A 239 -1.63 14.10 14.49
CA VAL A 239 -0.40 13.45 14.93
C VAL A 239 0.61 13.24 13.79
N ILE A 240 0.18 13.34 12.52
CA ILE A 240 1.07 13.14 11.36
C ILE A 240 2.21 14.15 11.34
N THR A 241 1.97 15.40 11.75
CA THR A 241 3.05 16.39 11.86
C THR A 241 4.11 15.98 12.88
N CYS A 242 3.71 15.31 13.96
CA CYS A 242 4.64 14.78 14.96
C CYS A 242 5.38 13.55 14.44
N TRP A 243 4.66 12.66 13.72
CA TRP A 243 5.25 11.48 13.08
C TRP A 243 6.30 11.82 12.03
N ASN A 244 6.09 12.93 11.31
CA ASN A 244 7.00 13.43 10.29
C ASN A 244 8.10 14.35 10.87
N ARG A 245 8.13 14.55 12.19
CA ARG A 245 9.02 15.50 12.88
C ARG A 245 8.94 16.92 12.32
N SER A 246 7.77 17.32 11.85
CA SER A 246 7.48 18.65 11.29
C SER A 246 6.55 19.49 12.19
N CYS A 247 6.24 19.00 13.39
CA CYS A 247 5.49 19.74 14.39
C CYS A 247 6.27 20.96 14.92
N SER A 248 5.58 22.07 15.15
CA SER A 248 6.18 23.25 15.77
C SER A 248 6.42 23.01 17.25
N ILE A 249 7.63 23.34 17.72
CA ILE A 249 8.00 23.27 19.13
C ILE A 249 7.71 24.64 19.76
N SER A 250 6.70 24.71 20.62
CA SER A 250 6.41 25.91 21.42
C SER A 250 6.96 25.70 22.83
N HIS A 251 7.86 26.56 23.30
CA HIS A 251 8.47 26.45 24.64
C HIS A 251 9.20 25.11 24.90
N GLY A 252 9.94 24.61 23.91
CA GLY A 252 10.80 23.43 24.07
C GLY A 252 10.10 22.07 24.01
N THR A 253 8.76 22.02 23.96
CA THR A 253 8.00 20.77 23.79
C THR A 253 6.91 20.90 22.73
N CYS A 254 6.54 19.77 22.13
CA CYS A 254 5.42 19.69 21.21
C CYS A 254 4.12 19.50 22.01
N THR A 255 3.13 20.37 21.79
CA THR A 255 1.82 20.30 22.47
C THR A 255 0.80 19.44 21.72
N LYS A 256 1.13 19.00 20.50
CA LYS A 256 0.23 18.21 19.62
C LYS A 256 0.27 16.71 19.88
N LEU A 257 1.33 16.20 20.52
CA LEU A 257 1.44 14.78 20.84
C LEU A 257 1.51 14.59 22.35
N THR A 258 0.37 14.24 22.94
CA THR A 258 0.22 13.91 24.35
C THR A 258 -0.05 12.42 24.52
N THR A 259 0.18 11.88 25.72
CA THR A 259 -0.17 10.48 26.03
C THR A 259 -1.64 10.15 25.74
N VAL A 260 -2.55 11.12 25.92
CA VAL A 260 -3.98 10.96 25.61
C VAL A 260 -4.22 10.80 24.10
N GLN A 261 -3.52 11.60 23.28
CA GLN A 261 -3.59 11.47 21.82
C GLN A 261 -2.96 10.17 21.33
N VAL A 262 -1.80 9.78 21.89
CA VAL A 262 -1.17 8.49 21.60
C VAL A 262 -2.12 7.34 21.92
N GLN A 263 -2.75 7.35 23.10
CA GLN A 263 -3.73 6.33 23.49
C GLN A 263 -4.91 6.25 22.52
N ARG A 264 -5.42 7.41 22.06
CA ARG A 264 -6.52 7.48 21.10
C ARG A 264 -6.13 6.84 19.77
N VAL A 265 -4.98 7.21 19.22
CA VAL A 265 -4.48 6.68 17.94
C VAL A 265 -4.17 5.18 18.06
N TYR A 266 -3.54 4.75 19.17
CA TYR A 266 -3.30 3.35 19.46
C TYR A 266 -4.60 2.53 19.46
N ASN A 267 -5.63 3.00 20.17
CA ASN A 267 -6.93 2.33 20.22
C ASN A 267 -7.61 2.27 18.85
N ALA A 268 -7.48 3.33 18.05
CA ALA A 268 -8.03 3.38 16.70
C ALA A 268 -7.33 2.36 15.78
N ILE A 269 -5.99 2.30 15.78
CA ILE A 269 -5.21 1.32 15.00
C ILE A 269 -5.53 -0.10 15.45
N SER A 270 -5.64 -0.34 16.77
CA SER A 270 -6.00 -1.64 17.34
C SER A 270 -7.41 -2.08 16.92
N SER A 271 -8.38 -1.16 16.91
CA SER A 271 -9.77 -1.44 16.51
C SER A 271 -9.96 -1.58 14.99
N ALA A 272 -9.00 -1.08 14.20
CA ALA A 272 -9.08 -1.13 12.75
C ALA A 272 -8.99 -2.56 12.22
N MET A 273 -8.19 -3.43 12.86
CA MET A 273 -8.00 -4.83 12.44
C MET A 273 -8.01 -5.78 13.65
N PRO A 274 -8.80 -6.87 13.62
CA PRO A 274 -8.92 -7.78 14.76
C PRO A 274 -7.61 -8.52 15.07
N PRO A 275 -7.41 -8.97 16.32
CA PRO A 275 -6.21 -9.69 16.73
C PRO A 275 -6.08 -11.06 16.06
N THR A 276 -4.84 -11.51 15.84
CA THR A 276 -4.50 -12.69 15.01
C THR A 276 -5.11 -14.02 15.50
N SER A 277 -5.44 -14.13 16.79
CA SER A 277 -6.19 -15.26 17.37
C SER A 277 -7.52 -15.61 16.65
N SER A 278 -8.10 -14.68 15.89
CA SER A 278 -9.29 -14.95 15.06
C SER A 278 -9.01 -15.74 13.78
N ARG A 279 -7.73 -15.89 13.37
CA ARG A 279 -7.33 -16.62 12.15
C ARG A 279 -7.23 -18.12 12.40
N THR A 280 -6.63 -18.54 13.52
CA THR A 280 -6.50 -19.95 13.91
C THR A 280 -7.83 -20.61 14.28
N SER A 281 -8.79 -19.85 14.83
CA SER A 281 -10.11 -20.39 15.18
C SER A 281 -11.01 -20.68 13.97
N ARG A 282 -10.62 -20.24 12.76
CA ARG A 282 -11.46 -20.33 11.54
C ARG A 282 -11.05 -21.42 10.56
N SER A 283 -9.79 -21.88 10.58
CA SER A 283 -9.37 -23.02 9.76
C SER A 283 -10.06 -24.34 10.17
N ASP A 284 -10.61 -24.40 11.39
CA ASP A 284 -11.23 -25.61 11.96
C ASP A 284 -12.77 -25.62 11.90
N GLN A 285 -13.44 -24.57 11.40
CA GLN A 285 -14.92 -24.44 11.41
C GLN A 285 -15.60 -24.72 10.06
N ASN A 286 -15.10 -25.71 9.30
CA ASN A 286 -15.92 -26.37 8.28
C ASN A 286 -16.73 -27.52 8.92
N THR A 287 -17.68 -27.19 9.80
CA THR A 287 -18.79 -28.10 10.16
C THR A 287 -20.05 -27.30 10.52
N ASP A 288 -21.08 -27.49 9.68
CA ASP A 288 -22.53 -27.43 9.92
C ASP A 288 -23.18 -26.32 10.78
N GLY A 289 -24.03 -25.53 10.12
CA GLY A 289 -25.42 -25.33 10.58
C GLY A 289 -25.77 -24.14 11.47
N ALA A 290 -26.58 -23.25 10.88
CA ALA A 290 -27.69 -22.46 11.47
C ALA A 290 -27.41 -21.11 12.21
N SER A 291 -27.95 -20.07 11.56
CA SER A 291 -28.75 -18.97 12.12
C SER A 291 -28.12 -18.00 13.15
N ALA A 292 -27.50 -16.94 12.64
CA ALA A 292 -27.41 -15.65 13.33
C ALA A 292 -27.53 -14.49 12.33
N ALA A 293 -28.22 -13.42 12.75
CA ALA A 293 -28.50 -12.22 11.95
C ALA A 293 -27.23 -11.56 11.36
N PRO A 294 -27.32 -10.84 10.22
CA PRO A 294 -26.14 -10.30 9.55
C PRO A 294 -25.55 -9.12 10.35
N GLN A 295 -24.49 -9.40 11.10
CA GLN A 295 -23.58 -8.37 11.60
C GLN A 295 -22.59 -8.00 10.47
N PRO A 296 -22.45 -6.72 10.09
CA PRO A 296 -21.60 -6.32 8.97
C PRO A 296 -20.16 -6.09 9.44
N THR A 297 -19.43 -7.11 9.91
CA THR A 297 -17.96 -7.08 10.01
C THR A 297 -17.40 -8.47 10.28
N ASN A 298 -16.90 -9.16 9.26
CA ASN A 298 -16.01 -10.32 9.45
C ASN A 298 -15.13 -10.47 8.19
N SER A 299 -13.98 -9.79 8.15
CA SER A 299 -13.15 -9.74 6.93
C SER A 299 -12.52 -11.10 6.63
N ILE A 300 -12.82 -11.66 5.46
CA ILE A 300 -12.18 -12.85 4.88
C ILE A 300 -11.18 -12.32 3.85
N LEU A 301 -10.09 -11.71 4.35
CA LEU A 301 -8.96 -11.35 3.50
C LEU A 301 -8.22 -12.62 3.09
N ASN A 302 -7.76 -12.69 1.85
CA ASN A 302 -6.83 -13.75 1.46
C ASN A 302 -5.45 -13.53 2.10
N ASP A 303 -4.60 -14.55 2.10
CA ASP A 303 -3.30 -14.50 2.80
C ASP A 303 -2.44 -13.28 2.42
N PRO A 304 -2.28 -12.91 1.12
CA PRO A 304 -1.52 -11.72 0.79
C PRO A 304 -2.15 -10.41 1.25
N GLN A 305 -3.46 -10.26 1.16
CA GLN A 305 -4.15 -9.06 1.65
C GLN A 305 -4.08 -8.95 3.17
N TRP A 306 -4.24 -10.08 3.86
CA TRP A 306 -4.11 -10.15 5.30
C TRP A 306 -2.69 -9.77 5.73
N ALA A 307 -1.67 -10.33 5.07
CA ALA A 307 -0.27 -10.02 5.37
C ALA A 307 0.04 -8.52 5.22
N ASP A 308 -0.43 -7.91 4.13
CA ASP A 308 -0.27 -6.46 3.91
C ASP A 308 -0.97 -5.62 4.99
N CYS A 309 -2.23 -5.94 5.30
CA CYS A 309 -2.97 -5.22 6.32
C CYS A 309 -2.37 -5.41 7.72
N PHE A 310 -1.94 -6.63 8.05
CA PHE A 310 -1.34 -6.96 9.34
C PHE A 310 0.00 -6.24 9.49
N VAL A 311 0.92 -6.38 8.53
CA VAL A 311 2.22 -5.70 8.58
C VAL A 311 2.04 -4.19 8.57
N LEU A 312 1.07 -3.64 7.83
CA LEU A 312 0.73 -2.22 7.89
C LEU A 312 0.27 -1.81 9.30
N GLN A 313 -0.60 -2.57 9.96
CA GLN A 313 -1.04 -2.28 11.33
C GLN A 313 0.15 -2.26 12.30
N GLN A 314 1.03 -3.26 12.23
CA GLN A 314 2.21 -3.35 13.09
C GLN A 314 3.19 -2.21 12.81
N TRP A 315 3.39 -1.86 11.54
CA TRP A 315 4.19 -0.72 11.14
C TRP A 315 3.64 0.61 11.68
N LEU A 316 2.31 0.81 11.63
CA LEU A 316 1.67 1.99 12.23
C LEU A 316 1.89 2.07 13.75
N PHE A 317 1.89 0.94 14.46
CA PHE A 317 2.27 0.91 15.88
C PHE A 317 3.71 1.33 16.11
N ILE A 318 4.66 0.85 15.29
CA ILE A 318 6.06 1.27 15.37
C ILE A 318 6.20 2.77 15.08
N ARG A 319 5.50 3.32 14.08
CA ARG A 319 5.52 4.76 13.78
C ARG A 319 4.98 5.60 14.93
N LEU A 320 3.90 5.16 15.57
CA LEU A 320 3.35 5.80 16.75
C LEU A 320 4.35 5.74 17.93
N TRP A 321 4.98 4.58 18.14
CA TRP A 321 5.97 4.39 19.20
C TRP A 321 7.23 5.24 18.98
N VAL A 322 7.76 5.29 17.75
CA VAL A 322 8.88 6.18 17.39
C VAL A 322 8.53 7.64 17.64
N SER A 323 7.27 8.03 17.40
CA SER A 323 6.82 9.38 17.73
C SER A 323 6.83 9.64 19.24
N CYS A 324 6.51 8.64 20.06
CA CYS A 324 6.64 8.73 21.51
C CYS A 324 8.11 8.85 21.94
N LEU A 325 9.01 8.07 21.33
CA LEU A 325 10.45 8.15 21.58
C LEU A 325 10.98 9.56 21.30
N THR A 326 10.66 10.15 20.15
CA THR A 326 11.21 11.47 19.76
C THR A 326 10.57 12.65 20.49
N HIS A 327 9.54 12.39 21.30
CA HIS A 327 8.81 13.39 22.08
C HIS A 327 8.96 13.16 23.58
N ASP A 328 9.91 12.30 23.99
CA ASP A 328 10.19 11.97 25.40
C ASP A 328 8.94 11.49 26.17
N LEU A 329 8.06 10.73 25.50
CA LEU A 329 6.84 10.18 26.07
C LEU A 329 6.96 8.73 26.55
N LEU A 330 8.12 8.09 26.34
CA LEU A 330 8.33 6.72 26.79
C LEU A 330 8.50 6.64 28.31
N ASP A 331 7.87 5.62 28.91
CA ASP A 331 7.97 5.35 30.34
C ASP A 331 7.91 3.83 30.56
N GLU A 332 9.00 3.27 31.09
CA GLU A 332 9.13 1.84 31.39
C GLU A 332 8.12 1.36 32.44
N ASN A 333 7.79 2.20 33.41
CA ASN A 333 6.91 1.86 34.53
C ASN A 333 5.44 2.16 34.24
N SER A 334 5.13 2.75 33.08
CA SER A 334 3.77 3.11 32.72
C SER A 334 2.85 1.88 32.69
N SER A 335 1.61 2.02 33.14
CA SER A 335 0.57 0.99 32.93
C SER A 335 0.18 0.84 31.45
N LEU A 336 0.48 1.86 30.64
CA LEU A 336 0.19 1.90 29.21
C LEU A 336 1.31 1.22 28.44
N HIS A 337 1.11 -0.06 28.10
CA HIS A 337 2.14 -0.88 27.45
C HIS A 337 2.69 -0.30 26.14
N PHE A 338 1.94 0.52 25.39
CA PHE A 338 2.34 1.05 24.08
C PHE A 338 3.30 2.25 24.15
N ILE A 339 3.55 2.79 25.35
CA ILE A 339 4.60 3.79 25.59
C ILE A 339 5.79 3.22 26.37
N ARG A 340 5.85 1.90 26.58
CA ARG A 340 7.04 1.25 27.14
C ARG A 340 8.08 1.05 26.04
N PRO A 341 9.39 1.11 26.34
CA PRO A 341 10.41 0.79 25.35
C PRO A 341 10.30 -0.64 24.79
N SER A 342 9.92 -1.61 25.63
CA SER A 342 9.71 -3.01 25.24
C SER A 342 8.58 -3.23 24.24
N PHE A 343 7.71 -2.24 24.00
CA PHE A 343 6.62 -2.33 23.05
C PHE A 343 7.10 -2.60 21.63
N ALA A 344 8.17 -1.92 21.17
CA ALA A 344 8.70 -2.12 19.83
C ALA A 344 9.15 -3.57 19.58
N ILE A 345 9.80 -4.17 20.60
CA ILE A 345 10.25 -5.57 20.56
C ILE A 345 9.05 -6.53 20.54
N ASN A 346 8.01 -6.25 21.33
CA ASN A 346 6.78 -7.06 21.34
C ASN A 346 6.07 -7.03 19.97
N VAL A 347 5.98 -5.85 19.35
CA VAL A 347 5.42 -5.68 18.00
C VAL A 347 6.25 -6.48 16.98
N ALA A 348 7.57 -6.36 17.00
CA ALA A 348 8.44 -7.09 16.08
C ALA A 348 8.38 -8.62 16.29
N THR A 349 8.33 -9.07 17.54
CA THR A 349 8.15 -10.49 17.89
C THR A 349 6.83 -11.03 17.34
N ASN A 350 5.75 -10.25 17.46
CA ASN A 350 4.44 -10.61 16.92
C ASN A 350 4.48 -10.71 15.38
N VAL A 351 5.09 -9.73 14.71
CA VAL A 351 5.28 -9.75 13.26
C VAL A 351 6.03 -11.00 12.83
N TRP A 352 7.15 -11.33 13.48
CA TRP A 352 7.92 -12.54 13.19
C TRP A 352 7.09 -13.82 13.35
N ASN A 353 6.37 -13.96 14.47
CA ASN A 353 5.59 -15.16 14.78
C ASN A 353 4.50 -15.45 13.73
N GLU A 354 3.93 -14.40 13.14
CA GLU A 354 2.91 -14.51 12.11
C GLU A 354 3.54 -14.69 10.71
N CYS A 355 4.53 -13.87 10.35
CA CYS A 355 5.16 -13.89 9.03
C CYS A 355 5.92 -15.19 8.76
N ARG A 356 6.52 -15.83 9.77
CA ARG A 356 7.21 -17.12 9.60
C ARG A 356 6.29 -18.27 9.19
N ASN A 357 4.98 -18.13 9.40
CA ASN A 357 3.97 -19.12 9.02
C ASN A 357 3.40 -18.86 7.62
N LEU A 358 3.84 -17.80 6.93
CA LEU A 358 3.43 -17.47 5.58
C LEU A 358 4.47 -17.96 4.56
N GLU A 359 4.00 -18.31 3.37
CA GLU A 359 4.91 -18.54 2.24
C GLU A 359 5.65 -17.24 1.87
N THR A 360 6.90 -17.37 1.41
CA THR A 360 7.69 -16.21 0.94
C THR A 360 6.98 -15.47 -0.20
N SER A 361 6.30 -16.20 -1.09
CA SER A 361 5.50 -15.67 -2.20
C SER A 361 4.40 -14.70 -1.73
N VAL A 362 3.80 -14.96 -0.56
CA VAL A 362 2.74 -14.14 0.05
C VAL A 362 3.29 -12.78 0.50
N LEU A 363 4.49 -12.76 1.07
CA LEU A 363 5.15 -11.53 1.50
C LEU A 363 5.72 -10.73 0.31
N GLU A 364 6.20 -11.42 -0.72
CA GLU A 364 6.85 -10.79 -1.88
C GLU A 364 5.87 -10.14 -2.88
N VAL A 365 4.57 -10.49 -2.86
CA VAL A 365 3.61 -9.97 -3.85
C VAL A 365 3.44 -8.44 -3.80
N HIS A 366 3.63 -7.84 -2.62
CA HIS A 366 3.56 -6.39 -2.40
C HIS A 366 4.91 -5.68 -2.67
N GLY A 367 5.91 -6.43 -3.11
CA GLY A 367 7.19 -5.93 -3.55
C GLY A 367 8.00 -5.26 -2.45
N ILE A 368 8.74 -4.22 -2.83
CA ILE A 368 9.70 -3.54 -1.95
C ILE A 368 9.04 -2.84 -0.75
N GLY A 369 7.77 -2.43 -0.88
CA GLY A 369 7.04 -1.76 0.20
C GLY A 369 6.83 -2.65 1.42
N MET A 370 6.61 -3.96 1.23
CA MET A 370 6.52 -4.92 2.34
C MET A 370 7.86 -5.03 3.07
N ILE A 371 8.96 -5.15 2.32
CA ILE A 371 10.31 -5.28 2.86
C ILE A 371 10.70 -4.03 3.66
N GLU A 372 10.42 -2.83 3.12
CA GLU A 372 10.71 -1.56 3.81
C GLU A 372 9.92 -1.45 5.12
N ARG A 373 8.66 -1.92 5.18
CA ARG A 373 7.90 -1.96 6.44
C ARG A 373 8.46 -2.95 7.45
N LEU A 374 8.88 -4.15 7.01
CA LEU A 374 9.53 -5.13 7.89
C LEU A 374 10.87 -4.61 8.43
N PHE A 375 11.62 -3.91 7.58
CA PHE A 375 12.83 -3.19 7.97
C PHE A 375 12.54 -2.12 9.02
N ASP A 376 11.53 -1.27 8.82
CA ASP A 376 11.14 -0.24 9.80
C ASP A 376 10.74 -0.85 11.15
N VAL A 377 10.05 -2.00 11.14
CA VAL A 377 9.72 -2.74 12.37
C VAL A 377 10.99 -3.24 13.08
N ALA A 378 11.94 -3.81 12.33
CA ALA A 378 13.23 -4.21 12.88
C ALA A 378 14.02 -3.02 13.43
N MET A 379 13.91 -1.85 12.78
CA MET A 379 14.57 -0.63 13.24
C MET A 379 13.97 -0.10 14.55
N GLY A 380 12.69 -0.33 14.79
CA GLY A 380 12.09 -0.13 16.11
C GLY A 380 12.81 -0.90 17.22
N ILE A 381 13.36 -2.10 16.94
CA ILE A 381 14.15 -2.88 17.91
C ILE A 381 15.47 -2.16 18.21
N CYS A 382 16.23 -1.76 17.18
CA CYS A 382 17.50 -1.07 17.37
C CYS A 382 17.33 0.22 18.19
N MET A 383 16.30 1.01 17.86
CA MET A 383 15.94 2.23 18.60
C MET A 383 15.55 1.95 20.06
N ALA A 384 14.87 0.84 20.33
CA ALA A 384 14.52 0.44 21.69
C ALA A 384 15.75 0.00 22.50
N ILE A 385 16.68 -0.74 21.89
CA ILE A 385 17.95 -1.15 22.52
C ILE A 385 18.81 0.10 22.82
N GLU A 386 18.95 1.01 21.85
CA GLU A 386 19.71 2.24 22.01
C GLU A 386 19.14 3.13 23.11
N HIS A 387 17.81 3.20 23.24
CA HIS A 387 17.17 3.94 24.33
C HIS A 387 17.37 3.30 25.71
N CYS A 388 17.48 1.97 25.77
CA CYS A 388 17.56 1.19 27.02
C CYS A 388 18.99 0.77 27.37
N GLN A 389 19.93 1.73 27.40
CA GLN A 389 21.31 1.45 27.78
C GLN A 389 21.47 1.31 29.31
N GLY A 390 22.10 0.23 29.76
CA GLY A 390 22.43 0.00 31.17
C GLY A 390 22.11 -1.42 31.66
N ALA A 391 22.68 -1.79 32.81
CA ALA A 391 22.49 -3.13 33.38
C ALA A 391 21.05 -3.41 33.83
N GLU A 392 20.28 -2.37 34.14
CA GLU A 392 18.88 -2.45 34.57
C GLU A 392 17.95 -2.93 33.44
N HIS A 393 18.34 -2.71 32.18
CA HIS A 393 17.56 -3.03 30.99
C HIS A 393 18.05 -4.25 30.22
N ALA A 394 18.93 -5.07 30.81
CA ALA A 394 19.56 -6.21 30.14
C ALA A 394 18.56 -7.16 29.46
N ARG A 395 17.37 -7.34 30.05
CA ARG A 395 16.29 -8.17 29.47
C ARG A 395 15.73 -7.62 28.16
N VAL A 396 15.57 -6.30 28.06
CA VAL A 396 15.09 -5.62 26.84
C VAL A 396 16.13 -5.81 25.74
N THR A 397 17.40 -5.61 26.05
CA THR A 397 18.51 -5.81 25.11
C THR A 397 18.59 -7.26 24.63
N GLU A 398 18.60 -8.23 25.55
CA GLU A 398 18.67 -9.65 25.20
C GLU A 398 17.50 -10.10 24.31
N SER A 399 16.27 -9.74 24.69
CA SER A 399 15.07 -10.05 23.90
C SER A 399 15.08 -9.35 22.54
N GLY A 400 15.58 -8.11 22.48
CA GLY A 400 15.70 -7.34 21.25
C GLY A 400 16.67 -7.99 20.27
N VAL A 401 17.88 -8.34 20.74
CA VAL A 401 18.90 -9.03 19.94
C VAL A 401 18.38 -10.36 19.39
N ALA A 402 17.75 -11.19 20.23
CA ALA A 402 17.19 -12.46 19.80
C ALA A 402 16.12 -12.29 18.71
N THR A 403 15.30 -11.25 18.80
CA THR A 403 14.29 -10.93 17.78
C THR A 403 14.92 -10.41 16.49
N LEU A 404 15.97 -9.59 16.60
CA LEU A 404 16.66 -9.00 15.45
C LEU A 404 17.34 -10.06 14.56
N GLU A 405 17.89 -11.11 15.16
CA GLU A 405 18.45 -12.26 14.43
C GLU A 405 17.44 -12.90 13.47
N HIS A 406 16.17 -12.97 13.88
CA HIS A 406 15.11 -13.45 12.99
C HIS A 406 14.86 -12.53 11.79
N TYR A 407 15.00 -11.21 11.99
CA TYR A 407 14.82 -10.23 10.93
C TYR A 407 15.98 -10.21 9.93
N PHE A 408 17.21 -10.44 10.38
CA PHE A 408 18.34 -10.66 9.47
C PHE A 408 18.05 -11.84 8.53
N GLY A 409 17.63 -12.97 9.09
CA GLY A 409 17.23 -14.14 8.31
C GLY A 409 16.06 -13.82 7.37
N LEU A 410 14.99 -13.19 7.86
CA LEU A 410 13.81 -12.88 7.05
C LEU A 410 14.15 -11.98 5.86
N LEU A 411 14.89 -10.90 6.08
CA LEU A 411 15.26 -9.93 5.05
C LEU A 411 16.23 -10.52 4.02
N ASP A 412 17.14 -11.42 4.42
CA ASP A 412 18.06 -12.07 3.46
C ASP A 412 17.34 -13.03 2.50
N HIS A 413 16.21 -13.62 2.92
CA HIS A 413 15.44 -14.53 2.08
C HIS A 413 14.47 -13.82 1.13
N LEU A 414 13.95 -12.65 1.53
CA LEU A 414 13.01 -11.87 0.72
C LEU A 414 13.75 -11.27 -0.49
N ARG A 415 13.25 -11.58 -1.69
CA ARG A 415 13.83 -11.16 -2.96
C ARG A 415 15.33 -11.48 -3.10
N ASN A 416 15.73 -12.64 -2.58
CA ASN A 416 17.11 -13.14 -2.58
C ASN A 416 18.12 -12.15 -1.95
N GLY A 417 17.67 -11.30 -1.02
CA GLY A 417 18.52 -10.30 -0.37
C GLY A 417 19.03 -9.21 -1.31
N GLY A 418 18.51 -9.10 -2.53
CA GLY A 418 18.96 -8.14 -3.56
C GLY A 418 18.60 -6.67 -3.27
N HIS A 419 18.16 -6.36 -2.05
CA HIS A 419 17.73 -5.03 -1.62
C HIS A 419 18.65 -4.45 -0.54
N THR A 420 18.66 -3.13 -0.40
CA THR A 420 19.58 -2.43 0.51
C THR A 420 19.23 -2.55 2.00
N PHE A 421 18.01 -2.98 2.33
CA PHE A 421 17.50 -2.98 3.71
C PHE A 421 18.20 -3.96 4.66
N SER A 422 18.68 -5.11 4.17
CA SER A 422 19.42 -6.07 5.00
C SER A 422 20.75 -5.47 5.47
N ALA A 423 21.52 -4.90 4.53
CA ALA A 423 22.78 -4.22 4.85
C ALA A 423 22.57 -3.04 5.81
N ALA A 424 21.56 -2.20 5.55
CA ALA A 424 21.24 -1.05 6.40
C ALA A 424 20.86 -1.46 7.84
N LEU A 425 20.14 -2.58 8.02
CA LEU A 425 19.76 -3.06 9.35
C LEU A 425 21.00 -3.55 10.13
N ARG A 426 21.93 -4.24 9.46
CA ARG A 426 23.17 -4.71 10.07
C ARG A 426 24.06 -3.55 10.50
N GLU A 427 24.22 -2.55 9.63
CA GLU A 427 24.98 -1.33 9.93
C GLU A 427 24.40 -0.59 11.16
N ALA A 428 23.08 -0.43 11.22
CA ALA A 428 22.42 0.17 12.37
C ALA A 428 22.59 -0.65 13.66
N TYR A 429 22.57 -1.97 13.57
CA TYR A 429 22.82 -2.84 14.73
C TYR A 429 24.26 -2.77 15.22
N GLU A 430 25.24 -2.73 14.31
CA GLU A 430 26.65 -2.57 14.66
C GLU A 430 26.88 -1.24 15.41
N SER A 431 26.23 -0.16 14.98
CA SER A 431 26.36 1.16 15.63
C SER A 431 25.84 1.24 17.07
N ILE A 432 24.94 0.34 17.47
CA ILE A 432 24.42 0.31 18.85
C ILE A 432 25.22 -0.61 19.77
N GLN A 433 26.14 -1.42 19.22
CA GLN A 433 27.05 -2.28 19.99
C GLN A 433 28.35 -1.57 20.39
N THR A 434 28.72 -0.49 19.67
CA THR A 434 29.87 0.37 19.93
C THR A 434 29.55 1.44 20.96
#